data_AF-A0A519HJ27-F1
#
_entry.id   AF-A0A519HJ27-F1
#
_cell.length_a   1.000
_cell.length_b   1.000
_cell.length_c   1.000
_cell.angle_alpha   90.00
_cell.angle_beta   90.00
_cell.angle_gamma   90.00
#
_symmetry.space_group_name_H-M   'P 1'
#
loop_
_entity.id
_entity.type
_entity.pdbx_description
1 polymer ?
#
loop_
_entity_poly.entity_id
_entity_poly.type
_entity_poly.pdbx_seq_one_letter_code
_entity_poly.pdbx_strand_id
1 'polypeptide(L)'
;MSADSPSPTGLVAAEVPPSPNSPHPRHIRLTSHSGGFGALPIQWGAATARERGPVVGTTLNLSHRNVIGTHSGSYSVYRALAVAAGALK
;
A
#
# COMPACT_ATOMS: atom_id res chain seq x y z
N MET A 1 11.09 -38.96 47.16
CA MET A 1 10.33 -39.53 46.02
C MET A 1 9.14 -38.59 45.79
N SER A 2 9.39 -37.45 45.15
CA SER A 2 9.25 -37.25 43.69
C SER A 2 7.79 -37.13 43.26
N ALA A 3 7.35 -35.89 43.07
CA ALA A 3 6.54 -35.48 41.91
C ALA A 3 6.57 -33.96 41.85
N ASP A 4 7.51 -33.45 41.07
CA ASP A 4 7.52 -32.11 40.50
C ASP A 4 6.36 -32.02 39.50
N SER A 5 5.46 -31.05 39.65
CA SER A 5 4.35 -30.82 38.72
C SER A 5 4.76 -29.72 37.74
N PRO A 6 4.84 -29.98 36.41
CA PRO A 6 5.16 -28.93 35.48
C PRO A 6 3.92 -28.08 35.15
N SER A 7 4.10 -26.76 35.18
CA SER A 7 3.17 -25.75 34.68
C SER A 7 2.83 -25.97 33.19
N PRO A 8 1.60 -25.67 32.73
CA PRO A 8 1.27 -25.75 31.32
C PRO A 8 1.96 -24.62 30.53
N THR A 9 3.02 -24.98 29.81
CA THR A 9 3.68 -24.17 28.79
C THR A 9 2.65 -23.69 27.76
N GLY A 10 2.65 -22.39 27.48
CA GLY A 10 1.68 -21.71 26.64
C GLY A 10 1.49 -22.34 25.26
N LEU A 11 0.22 -22.34 24.82
CA LEU A 11 -0.18 -22.52 23.44
C LEU A 11 0.45 -21.43 22.58
N VAL A 12 1.63 -21.70 22.04
CA VAL A 12 2.16 -20.97 20.89
C VAL A 12 1.23 -21.23 19.72
N ALA A 13 0.54 -20.18 19.26
CA ALA A 13 -0.18 -20.22 18.00
C ALA A 13 0.85 -20.58 16.92
N ALA A 14 0.69 -21.76 16.32
CA ALA A 14 1.54 -22.20 15.22
C ALA A 14 1.45 -21.16 14.10
N GLU A 15 2.57 -20.48 13.83
CA GLU A 15 2.74 -19.66 12.65
C GLU A 15 2.65 -20.60 11.44
N VAL A 16 1.53 -20.51 10.73
CA VAL A 16 1.31 -21.28 9.50
C VAL A 16 2.35 -20.80 8.48
N PRO A 17 3.25 -21.67 8.00
CA PRO A 17 4.23 -21.26 6.98
C PRO A 17 3.47 -20.81 5.73
N PRO A 18 3.86 -19.69 5.09
CA PRO A 18 3.18 -19.22 3.89
C PRO A 18 3.32 -20.27 2.78
N SER A 19 2.19 -20.82 2.34
CA SER A 19 2.14 -21.73 1.20
C SER A 19 2.77 -21.06 -0.04
N PRO A 20 3.64 -21.77 -0.79
CA PRO A 20 4.42 -21.20 -1.90
C PRO A 20 3.58 -20.76 -3.12
N ASN A 21 2.26 -21.03 -3.10
CA ASN A 21 1.30 -20.65 -4.15
C ASN A 21 0.26 -19.63 -3.67
N SER A 22 0.60 -18.81 -2.69
CA SER A 22 -0.20 -17.62 -2.39
C SER A 22 -0.01 -16.64 -3.57
N PRO A 23 -1.04 -16.29 -4.36
CA PRO A 23 -0.89 -15.24 -5.36
C PRO A 23 -0.40 -14.01 -4.61
N HIS A 24 0.82 -13.55 -4.91
CA HIS A 24 1.36 -12.34 -4.30
C HIS A 24 0.29 -11.26 -4.36
N PRO A 25 0.00 -10.55 -3.25
CA PRO A 25 -1.01 -9.50 -3.26
C PRO A 25 -0.66 -8.53 -4.39
N ARG A 26 -1.43 -8.60 -5.48
CA ARG A 26 -1.19 -7.72 -6.63
C ARG A 26 -1.45 -6.31 -6.13
N HIS A 27 -0.44 -5.45 -6.27
CA HIS A 27 -0.55 -4.07 -5.83
C HIS A 27 -1.72 -3.42 -6.57
N ILE A 28 -2.69 -2.89 -5.83
CA ILE A 28 -3.86 -2.27 -6.43
C ILE A 28 -3.42 -0.98 -7.10
N ARG A 29 -3.56 -0.92 -8.42
CA ARG A 29 -3.29 0.30 -9.17
C ARG A 29 -4.44 1.27 -8.99
N LEU A 30 -4.18 2.32 -8.20
CA LEU A 30 -5.14 3.38 -7.92
C LEU A 30 -5.26 4.41 -9.05
N THR A 31 -4.37 4.38 -10.03
CA THR A 31 -4.36 5.30 -11.18
C THR A 31 -4.89 4.63 -12.43
N SER A 32 -5.84 5.26 -13.13
CA SER A 32 -6.31 4.80 -14.47
C SER A 32 -5.31 5.03 -15.62
N HIS A 33 -4.17 5.67 -15.34
CA HIS A 33 -3.18 6.06 -16.35
C HIS A 33 -1.78 5.54 -15.97
N SER A 34 -0.88 5.37 -16.95
CA SER A 34 0.57 5.27 -16.71
C SER A 34 1.04 6.48 -15.90
N GLY A 35 1.91 6.24 -14.92
CA GLY A 35 2.64 7.33 -14.29
C GLY A 35 3.34 8.11 -15.40
N GLY A 36 3.24 9.44 -15.36
CA GLY A 36 3.76 10.28 -16.42
C GLY A 36 5.28 10.16 -16.49
N PHE A 37 5.82 9.79 -17.66
CA PHE A 37 7.23 10.01 -17.97
C PHE A 37 7.47 11.53 -17.93
N GLY A 38 8.11 12.03 -16.87
CA GLY A 38 8.34 13.46 -16.65
C GLY A 38 7.86 14.01 -15.31
N ALA A 39 7.17 13.20 -14.49
CA ALA A 39 6.78 13.61 -13.15
C ALA A 39 8.02 13.76 -12.24
N LEU A 40 8.08 14.85 -11.49
CA LEU A 40 9.16 15.08 -10.52
C LEU A 40 9.08 14.02 -9.40
N PRO A 41 10.22 13.41 -9.01
CA PRO A 41 10.24 12.40 -7.96
C PRO A 41 9.86 13.01 -6.61
N ILE A 42 9.18 12.22 -5.78
CA ILE A 42 8.89 12.55 -4.38
C ILE A 42 9.72 11.62 -3.49
N GLN A 43 10.49 12.20 -2.57
CA GLN A 43 11.16 11.46 -1.51
C GLN A 43 10.24 11.36 -0.29
N TRP A 44 9.46 10.28 -0.21
CA TRP A 44 8.61 10.02 0.95
C TRP A 44 9.45 9.78 2.20
N GLY A 45 9.01 10.34 3.32
CA GLY A 45 9.73 10.25 4.60
C GLY A 45 10.86 11.27 4.78
N ALA A 46 11.10 12.18 3.82
CA ALA A 46 12.07 13.25 3.99
C ALA A 46 11.71 14.17 5.17
N ALA A 47 12.73 14.64 5.90
CA ALA A 47 12.55 15.45 7.11
C ALA A 47 11.97 16.84 6.79
N THR A 48 12.29 17.39 5.62
CA THR A 48 11.81 18.70 5.19
C THR A 48 11.05 18.65 3.87
N ALA A 49 10.17 19.64 3.66
CA ALA A 49 9.42 19.79 2.42
C ALA A 49 10.33 20.02 1.20
N ARG A 50 11.48 20.67 1.41
CA ARG A 50 12.47 20.95 0.35
C ARG A 50 13.18 19.67 -0.11
N GLU A 51 13.54 18.78 0.81
CA GLU A 51 14.14 17.47 0.49
C GLU A 51 13.13 16.52 -0.16
N ARG A 52 11.89 16.51 0.32
CA ARG A 52 10.80 15.72 -0.29
C ARG A 52 10.61 16.04 -1.78
N GLY A 53 10.70 17.33 -2.12
CA GLY A 53 10.30 17.85 -3.42
C GLY A 53 8.81 18.25 -3.49
N PRO A 54 8.39 18.85 -4.62
CA PRO A 54 7.05 19.37 -4.81
C PRO A 54 6.01 18.26 -5.03
N VAL A 55 4.82 18.49 -4.52
CA VAL A 55 3.64 17.66 -4.76
C VAL A 55 2.81 18.35 -5.85
N VAL A 56 2.71 17.73 -7.02
CA VAL A 56 2.19 18.35 -8.25
C VAL A 56 0.92 17.64 -8.71
N GLY A 57 -0.22 18.30 -8.53
CA GLY A 57 -1.54 17.88 -9.00
C GLY A 57 -2.07 18.75 -10.13
N THR A 58 -1.49 18.64 -11.32
CA THR A 58 -1.95 19.40 -12.50
C THR A 58 -3.00 18.64 -13.31
N THR A 59 -3.98 19.38 -13.83
CA THR A 59 -4.97 18.90 -14.81
C THR A 59 -4.58 19.26 -16.25
N LEU A 60 -3.66 20.20 -16.43
CA LEU A 60 -3.25 20.71 -17.75
C LEU A 60 -2.14 19.86 -18.34
N ASN A 61 -1.08 19.60 -17.58
CA ASN A 61 0.07 18.83 -18.05
C ASN A 61 0.17 17.49 -17.33
N LEU A 62 -0.63 16.53 -17.80
CA LEU A 62 -0.82 15.23 -17.18
C LEU A 62 0.47 14.41 -16.99
N SER A 63 1.54 14.66 -17.75
CA SER A 63 2.82 13.96 -17.61
C SER A 63 3.63 14.42 -16.39
N HIS A 64 3.40 15.64 -15.88
CA HIS A 64 4.16 16.22 -14.78
C HIS A 64 3.58 15.90 -13.39
N ARG A 65 2.38 15.30 -13.31
CA ARG A 65 1.74 15.02 -12.03
C ARG A 65 2.44 13.85 -11.31
N ASN A 66 2.62 13.98 -10.00
CA ASN A 66 3.14 12.91 -9.13
C ASN A 66 2.13 12.52 -8.03
N VAL A 67 0.88 12.97 -8.16
CA VAL A 67 -0.22 12.64 -7.26
C VAL A 67 -1.30 11.82 -7.93
N ILE A 68 -2.08 11.13 -7.10
CA ILE A 68 -3.31 10.45 -7.48
C ILE A 68 -4.46 11.38 -7.14
N GLY A 69 -5.49 11.43 -8.00
CA GLY A 69 -6.75 12.03 -7.59
C GLY A 69 -6.99 13.50 -7.96
N THR A 70 -6.29 14.06 -8.95
CA THR A 70 -6.50 15.46 -9.40
C THR A 70 -7.97 15.76 -9.79
N HIS A 71 -8.69 14.79 -10.36
CA HIS A 71 -10.10 14.98 -10.76
C HIS A 71 -11.11 14.43 -9.74
N SER A 72 -10.82 13.31 -9.08
CA SER A 72 -11.74 12.65 -8.12
C SER A 72 -10.97 11.93 -7.01
N GLY A 73 -10.05 12.62 -6.33
CA GLY A 73 -9.13 11.99 -5.38
C GLY A 73 -9.79 11.24 -4.23
N SER A 74 -10.88 11.76 -3.66
CA SER A 74 -11.64 11.06 -2.61
C SER A 74 -12.22 9.73 -3.09
N TYR A 75 -12.63 9.62 -4.36
CA TYR A 75 -13.16 8.38 -4.93
C TYR A 75 -12.11 7.25 -4.99
N SER A 76 -10.82 7.60 -5.08
CA SER A 76 -9.75 6.60 -5.21
C SER A 76 -9.62 5.70 -3.98
N VAL A 77 -9.94 6.20 -2.77
CA VAL A 77 -9.93 5.41 -1.53
C VAL A 77 -11.06 4.37 -1.53
N TYR A 78 -12.28 4.77 -1.89
CA TYR A 78 -13.41 3.85 -1.98
C TYR A 78 -13.18 2.79 -3.05
N ARG A 79 -12.60 3.19 -4.20
CA ARG A 79 -12.21 2.24 -5.25
C ARG A 79 -11.11 1.29 -4.76
N ALA A 80 -10.10 1.78 -4.05
CA ALA A 80 -9.05 0.95 -3.47
C ALA A 80 -9.64 -0.14 -2.58
N LEU A 81 -10.54 0.27 -1.68
CA LEU A 81 -11.21 -0.63 -0.75
C LEU A 81 -12.09 -1.65 -1.49
N ALA A 82 -12.88 -1.21 -2.48
CA ALA A 82 -13.72 -2.11 -3.26
C ALA A 82 -12.90 -3.15 -4.04
N VAL A 83 -11.75 -2.76 -4.60
CA VAL A 83 -10.84 -3.70 -5.28
C VAL A 83 -10.17 -4.64 -4.28
N ALA A 84 -9.71 -4.13 -3.13
CA ALA A 84 -9.09 -4.95 -2.07
C ALA A 84 -10.07 -5.99 -1.50
N ALA A 85 -11.35 -5.61 -1.36
CA ALA A 85 -12.42 -6.48 -0.90
C ALA A 85 -12.97 -7.41 -2.01
N GLY A 86 -12.48 -7.32 -3.25
CA GLY A 86 -12.95 -8.14 -4.37
C GLY A 86 -14.32 -7.77 -4.94
N ALA A 87 -14.91 -6.65 -4.49
CA ALA A 87 -16.18 -6.13 -4.99
C ALA A 87 -16.05 -5.46 -6.38
N LEU A 88 -14.83 -5.11 -6.78
CA LEU A 88 -14.52 -4.50 -8.07
C LEU A 88 -13.25 -5.13 -8.66
N LYS A 89 -13.21 -5.39 -9.98
CA LYS A 89 -12.11 -6.05 -10.69
C LYS A 89 -11.18 -5.07 -11.40
#